data_AF-A0A7R9UXF8-F1
#
_entry.id   AF-A0A7R9UXF8-F1
#
_cell.length_a   1.000
_cell.length_b   1.000
_cell.length_c   1.000
_cell.angle_alpha   90.00
_cell.angle_beta   90.00
_cell.angle_gamma   90.00
#
_symmetry.space_group_name_H-M   'P 1'
#
loop_
_entity.id
_entity.type
_entity.pdbx_description
1 polymer ?
#
loop_
_entity_poly.entity_id
_entity_poly.type
_entity_poly.pdbx_seq_one_letter_code
_entity_poly.pdbx_strand_id
1 'polypeptide(L)'
;ADVPPADVVDGVRERASVVLSELAARGAQLDASGEPRTSWVDGGQYDPRRADARKAAFDRDGFLVVPRFADAATVARMRAEMDALADTWEPGVSVVRFSTDASQLQHQARSDYFLDSADRVHFFAEPGALDPASGELRVPKALALNKAGHGLHVDSASAFGAYARSEPLAELVAALGWRDPVLPQSMYIFKQPRHGGEVTSHQDSTFLHTEPRQSCLGLWLALDDATLTNGCLWVRPGSHVEPLRRRFERNSRHFGD
;
A
#
# COMPACT_ATOMS: atom_id res chain seq x y z
N ALA A 1 -8.52 -26.46 0.04
CA ALA A 1 -7.28 -25.72 -0.27
C ALA A 1 -6.28 -26.12 0.79
N ASP A 2 -5.13 -26.67 0.42
CA ASP A 2 -4.10 -27.04 1.39
C ASP A 2 -3.55 -25.77 2.03
N VAL A 3 -3.85 -25.61 3.31
CA VAL A 3 -3.14 -24.69 4.19
C VAL A 3 -1.68 -25.13 4.14
N PRO A 4 -0.72 -24.24 3.81
CA PRO A 4 0.68 -24.62 3.85
C PRO A 4 1.01 -25.20 5.24
N PRO A 5 1.80 -26.27 5.33
CA PRO A 5 2.18 -26.87 6.59
C PRO A 5 2.69 -25.81 7.57
N ALA A 6 2.29 -25.91 8.85
CA ALA A 6 2.57 -24.89 9.88
C ALA A 6 4.06 -24.56 9.98
N ASP A 7 4.93 -25.55 9.77
CA ASP A 7 6.40 -25.42 9.74
C ASP A 7 6.91 -24.48 8.63
N VAL A 8 6.23 -24.41 7.49
CA VAL A 8 6.59 -23.48 6.40
C VAL A 8 6.20 -22.06 6.78
N VAL A 9 5.01 -21.87 7.37
CA VAL A 9 4.53 -20.55 7.83
C VAL A 9 5.41 -20.03 8.96
N ASP A 10 5.81 -20.89 9.88
CA ASP A 10 6.65 -20.54 11.03
C ASP A 10 8.08 -20.20 10.58
N GLY A 11 8.71 -21.00 9.71
CA GLY A 11 10.05 -20.70 9.19
C GLY A 11 10.10 -19.44 8.30
N VAL A 12 8.96 -19.01 7.77
CA VAL A 12 8.79 -17.76 7.03
C VAL A 12 8.69 -16.56 7.97
N ARG A 13 7.85 -16.66 9.01
CA ARG A 13 7.74 -15.65 10.08
C ARG A 13 9.08 -15.45 10.78
N GLU A 14 9.81 -16.54 11.02
CA GLU A 14 11.14 -16.52 11.62
C GLU A 14 12.14 -15.74 10.76
N ARG A 15 12.20 -15.98 9.44
CA ARG A 15 13.11 -15.23 8.54
C ARG A 15 12.80 -13.74 8.45
N ALA A 16 11.52 -13.36 8.36
CA ALA A 16 11.12 -11.95 8.39
C ALA A 16 11.48 -11.30 9.74
N SER A 17 11.28 -12.04 10.85
CA SER A 17 11.65 -11.60 12.19
C SER A 17 13.16 -11.42 12.36
N VAL A 18 13.98 -12.30 11.77
CA VAL A 18 15.45 -12.18 11.79
C VAL A 18 15.91 -10.92 11.07
N VAL A 19 15.44 -10.66 9.84
CA VAL A 19 15.83 -9.46 9.07
C VAL A 19 15.42 -8.18 9.81
N LEU A 20 14.20 -8.13 10.36
CA LEU A 20 13.74 -6.98 11.15
C LEU A 20 14.58 -6.80 12.42
N SER A 21 14.99 -7.88 13.07
CA SER A 21 15.85 -7.84 14.27
C SER A 21 17.26 -7.36 13.95
N GLU A 22 17.83 -7.78 12.81
CA GLU A 22 19.13 -7.31 12.34
C GLU A 22 19.11 -5.81 11.98
N LEU A 23 18.07 -5.35 11.29
CA LEU A 23 17.88 -3.93 10.99
C LEU A 23 17.72 -3.11 12.27
N ALA A 24 16.95 -3.60 13.24
CA ALA A 24 16.79 -2.96 14.55
C ALA A 24 18.11 -2.88 15.32
N ALA A 25 18.89 -3.97 15.36
CA ALA A 25 20.18 -4.03 16.05
C ALA A 25 21.21 -3.08 15.43
N ARG A 26 21.30 -3.06 14.08
CA ARG A 26 22.13 -2.10 13.34
C ARG A 26 21.68 -0.67 13.61
N GLY A 27 20.37 -0.45 13.67
CA GLY A 27 19.78 0.83 14.00
C GLY A 27 20.20 1.36 15.37
N ALA A 28 20.06 0.53 16.40
CA ALA A 28 20.42 0.89 17.76
C ALA A 28 21.90 1.26 17.90
N GLN A 29 22.80 0.56 17.19
CA GLN A 29 24.22 0.89 17.16
C GLN A 29 24.48 2.26 16.52
N LEU A 30 23.80 2.58 15.41
CA LEU A 30 23.93 3.86 14.73
C LEU A 30 23.26 5.02 15.50
N ASP A 31 22.21 4.74 16.27
CA ASP A 31 21.57 5.75 17.12
C ASP A 31 22.47 6.10 18.33
N ALA A 32 23.19 5.10 18.88
CA ALA A 32 24.09 5.27 20.01
C ALA A 32 25.31 6.15 19.72
N SER A 33 25.77 6.25 18.45
CA SER A 33 26.88 7.14 18.09
C SER A 33 26.54 8.61 18.28
N GLY A 34 25.25 8.98 18.21
CA GLY A 34 24.78 10.36 18.36
C GLY A 34 25.12 11.29 17.19
N GLU A 35 25.62 10.74 16.07
CA GLU A 35 25.83 11.51 14.84
C GLU A 35 24.48 12.09 14.36
N PRO A 36 24.40 13.41 14.09
CA PRO A 36 23.17 14.03 13.60
C PRO A 36 22.65 13.35 12.33
N ARG A 37 21.33 13.19 12.25
CA ARG A 37 20.64 12.63 11.08
C ARG A 37 19.81 13.67 10.36
N THR A 38 19.72 13.52 9.04
CA THR A 38 18.82 14.29 8.19
C THR A 38 17.46 13.61 8.15
N SER A 39 16.42 14.32 8.54
CA SER A 39 15.02 13.92 8.38
C SER A 39 14.68 13.79 6.90
N TRP A 40 14.14 12.65 6.48
CA TRP A 40 13.65 12.47 5.11
C TRP A 40 12.52 13.44 4.80
N VAL A 41 11.62 13.64 5.77
CA VAL A 41 10.37 14.39 5.63
C VAL A 41 10.60 15.87 5.32
N ASP A 42 11.46 16.53 6.09
CA ASP A 42 11.65 17.98 6.03
C ASP A 42 13.11 18.42 5.82
N GLY A 43 14.06 17.47 5.78
CA GLY A 43 15.49 17.78 5.61
C GLY A 43 16.17 18.35 6.84
N GLY A 44 15.46 18.50 7.97
CA GLY A 44 16.02 19.01 9.21
C GLY A 44 17.03 18.05 9.83
N GLN A 45 18.06 18.59 10.48
CA GLN A 45 19.00 17.80 11.28
C GLN A 45 18.40 17.51 12.66
N TYR A 46 18.59 16.30 13.18
CA TYR A 46 18.17 15.92 14.52
C TYR A 46 19.17 14.96 15.20
N ASP A 47 19.17 14.95 16.54
CA ASP A 47 19.92 13.98 17.33
C ASP A 47 19.10 12.69 17.45
N PRO A 48 19.55 11.55 16.88
CA PRO A 48 18.79 10.30 16.90
C PRO A 48 18.60 9.74 18.32
N ARG A 49 19.39 10.17 19.32
CA ARG A 49 19.24 9.77 20.73
C ARG A 49 18.08 10.45 21.44
N ARG A 50 17.59 11.57 20.87
CA ARG A 50 16.50 12.38 21.43
C ARG A 50 15.22 12.28 20.62
N ALA A 51 15.30 11.82 19.38
CA ALA A 51 14.14 11.64 18.52
C ALA A 51 13.36 10.37 18.87
N ASP A 52 12.11 10.30 18.39
CA ASP A 52 11.34 9.05 18.41
C ASP A 52 12.11 7.96 17.64
N ALA A 53 12.27 6.78 18.23
CA ALA A 53 12.98 5.67 17.62
C ALA A 53 12.37 5.25 16.28
N ARG A 54 11.05 5.40 16.11
CA ARG A 54 10.33 5.14 14.86
C ARG A 54 10.79 6.08 13.76
N LYS A 55 10.99 7.37 14.08
CA LYS A 55 11.53 8.36 13.14
C LYS A 55 12.94 7.99 12.70
N ALA A 56 13.82 7.69 13.66
CA ALA A 56 15.20 7.34 13.38
C ALA A 56 15.33 6.08 12.51
N ALA A 57 14.48 5.07 12.75
CA ALA A 57 14.40 3.87 11.92
C ALA A 57 13.86 4.15 10.51
N PHE A 58 12.75 4.91 10.42
CA PHE A 58 12.14 5.26 9.14
C PHE A 58 13.07 6.09 8.25
N ASP A 59 13.73 7.11 8.78
CA ASP A 59 14.68 7.93 8.02
C ASP A 59 15.88 7.12 7.52
N ARG A 60 16.32 6.12 8.28
CA ARG A 60 17.44 5.22 7.91
C ARG A 60 17.04 4.22 6.84
N ASP A 61 15.93 3.51 7.04
CA ASP A 61 15.57 2.34 6.24
C ASP A 61 14.60 2.65 5.10
N GLY A 62 13.88 3.77 5.17
CA GLY A 62 12.85 4.16 4.20
C GLY A 62 11.51 3.44 4.39
N PHE A 63 11.39 2.60 5.42
CA PHE A 63 10.15 1.95 5.83
C PHE A 63 10.17 1.67 7.33
N LEU A 64 9.00 1.35 7.89
CA LEU A 64 8.84 0.97 9.28
C LEU A 64 7.77 -0.12 9.41
N VAL A 65 8.06 -1.17 10.18
CA VAL A 65 7.06 -2.19 10.55
C VAL A 65 6.58 -1.92 11.96
N VAL A 66 5.28 -1.70 12.11
CA VAL A 66 4.63 -1.47 13.41
C VAL A 66 3.70 -2.64 13.73
N PRO A 67 4.15 -3.64 14.51
CA PRO A 67 3.35 -4.82 14.80
C PRO A 67 2.14 -4.46 15.67
N ARG A 68 1.00 -5.12 15.43
CA ARG A 68 -0.24 -4.95 16.21
C ARG A 68 -0.74 -3.49 16.25
N PHE A 69 -0.59 -2.78 15.14
CA PHE A 69 -0.98 -1.37 15.04
C PHE A 69 -2.50 -1.16 15.14
N ALA A 70 -3.28 -1.97 14.39
CA ALA A 70 -4.73 -2.02 14.52
C ALA A 70 -5.14 -3.23 15.39
N ASP A 71 -6.20 -3.05 16.17
CA ASP A 71 -6.78 -4.15 16.93
C ASP A 71 -7.63 -5.09 16.05
N ALA A 72 -7.90 -6.30 16.55
CA ALA A 72 -8.66 -7.31 15.83
C ALA A 72 -10.09 -6.84 15.48
N ALA A 73 -10.69 -5.98 16.32
CA ALA A 73 -12.02 -5.45 16.07
C ALA A 73 -12.05 -4.48 14.87
N THR A 74 -11.03 -3.63 14.74
CA THR A 74 -10.86 -2.71 13.62
C THR A 74 -10.63 -3.47 12.32
N VAL A 75 -9.74 -4.45 12.35
CA VAL A 75 -9.49 -5.33 11.19
C VAL A 75 -10.78 -6.04 10.77
N ALA A 76 -11.54 -6.61 11.72
CA ALA A 76 -12.80 -7.29 11.44
C ALA A 76 -13.85 -6.37 10.82
N ARG A 77 -13.99 -5.12 11.32
CA ARG A 77 -14.92 -4.14 10.72
C ARG A 77 -14.54 -3.78 9.28
N MET A 78 -13.26 -3.53 9.02
CA MET A 78 -12.78 -3.20 7.67
C MET A 78 -13.01 -4.37 6.69
N ARG A 79 -12.75 -5.61 7.13
CA ARG A 79 -13.03 -6.81 6.32
C ARG A 79 -14.51 -6.98 6.04
N ALA A 80 -15.37 -6.90 7.07
CA ALA A 80 -16.81 -7.06 6.91
C ALA A 80 -17.41 -5.99 5.98
N GLU A 81 -16.94 -4.75 6.06
CA GLU A 81 -17.37 -3.69 5.15
C GLU A 81 -16.91 -3.96 3.71
N MET A 82 -15.67 -4.41 3.50
CA MET A 82 -15.20 -4.77 2.16
C MET A 82 -15.98 -5.96 1.58
N ASP A 83 -16.29 -6.98 2.39
CA ASP A 83 -17.11 -8.11 1.96
C ASP A 83 -18.50 -7.63 1.50
N ALA A 84 -19.15 -6.75 2.28
CA ALA A 84 -20.43 -6.16 1.91
C ALA A 84 -20.34 -5.31 0.63
N LEU A 85 -19.28 -4.50 0.48
CA LEU A 85 -19.04 -3.71 -0.73
C LEU A 85 -18.82 -4.62 -1.95
N ALA A 86 -18.01 -5.67 -1.82
CA ALA A 86 -17.70 -6.62 -2.89
C ALA A 86 -18.94 -7.42 -3.33
N ASP A 87 -19.89 -7.69 -2.43
CA ASP A 87 -21.16 -8.32 -2.77
C ASP A 87 -22.00 -7.45 -3.73
N THR A 88 -21.94 -6.12 -3.58
CA THR A 88 -22.64 -5.16 -4.47
C THR A 88 -21.99 -4.97 -5.84
N TRP A 89 -20.77 -5.47 -6.03
CA TRP A 89 -20.05 -5.30 -7.30
C TRP A 89 -20.69 -6.12 -8.42
N GLU A 90 -21.10 -5.50 -9.52
CA GLU A 90 -21.62 -6.21 -10.69
C GLU A 90 -20.58 -6.28 -11.82
N PRO A 91 -20.09 -7.49 -12.19
CA PRO A 91 -19.17 -7.66 -13.30
C PRO A 91 -19.76 -7.16 -14.63
N GLY A 92 -18.98 -6.41 -15.40
CA GLY A 92 -19.36 -6.00 -16.77
C GLY A 92 -19.98 -4.60 -16.92
N VAL A 93 -20.40 -3.95 -15.82
CA VAL A 93 -21.00 -2.59 -15.90
C VAL A 93 -19.93 -1.49 -16.03
N SER A 94 -18.68 -1.77 -15.67
CA SER A 94 -17.51 -0.91 -15.95
C SER A 94 -16.28 -1.54 -15.28
N VAL A 95 -15.44 -2.25 -16.05
CA VAL A 95 -14.24 -2.86 -15.49
C VAL A 95 -13.00 -2.41 -16.24
N VAL A 96 -12.14 -1.68 -15.53
CA VAL A 96 -10.76 -1.42 -15.97
C VAL A 96 -9.91 -2.61 -15.51
N ARG A 97 -9.29 -3.30 -16.46
CA ARG A 97 -8.32 -4.36 -16.19
C ARG A 97 -7.07 -3.77 -15.51
N PHE A 98 -6.60 -4.39 -14.44
CA PHE A 98 -5.29 -4.08 -13.87
C PHE A 98 -4.23 -4.99 -14.52
N SER A 99 -3.14 -4.41 -15.03
CA SER A 99 -1.92 -5.12 -15.46
C SER A 99 -0.71 -4.27 -15.08
N THR A 100 0.42 -4.91 -14.74
CA THR A 100 1.68 -4.26 -14.35
C THR A 100 2.74 -4.26 -15.47
N ASP A 101 2.36 -4.56 -16.71
CA ASP A 101 3.23 -4.57 -17.88
C ASP A 101 3.05 -3.32 -18.78
N ALA A 102 3.79 -3.24 -19.90
CA ALA A 102 3.73 -2.13 -20.85
C ALA A 102 2.33 -1.88 -21.45
N SER A 103 1.39 -2.84 -21.38
CA SER A 103 0.00 -2.66 -21.81
C SER A 103 -0.84 -1.79 -20.87
N GLN A 104 -0.35 -1.53 -19.65
CA GLN A 104 -0.96 -0.59 -18.68
C GLN A 104 -1.17 0.80 -19.30
N LEU A 105 -0.24 1.26 -20.14
CA LEU A 105 -0.29 2.56 -20.82
C LEU A 105 -1.45 2.70 -21.81
N GLN A 106 -1.97 1.59 -22.35
CA GLN A 106 -3.00 1.65 -23.39
C GLN A 106 -4.43 1.54 -22.83
N HIS A 107 -4.62 0.86 -21.69
CA HIS A 107 -5.97 0.58 -21.16
C HIS A 107 -6.37 1.41 -19.93
N GLN A 108 -5.46 1.69 -18.98
CA GLN A 108 -5.77 2.52 -17.80
C GLN A 108 -5.71 4.02 -18.10
N ALA A 109 -4.75 4.43 -18.92
CA ALA A 109 -4.51 5.85 -19.23
C ALA A 109 -5.58 6.47 -20.16
N ARG A 110 -6.70 5.79 -20.43
CA ARG A 110 -7.78 6.27 -21.32
C ARG A 110 -9.19 6.02 -20.78
N SER A 111 -9.33 5.47 -19.57
CA SER A 111 -10.65 5.13 -19.04
C SER A 111 -11.08 6.15 -18.00
N ASP A 112 -12.19 6.84 -18.28
CA ASP A 112 -12.86 7.74 -17.32
C ASP A 112 -13.12 7.01 -16.00
N TYR A 113 -13.41 5.70 -16.02
CA TYR A 113 -13.60 4.89 -14.81
C TYR A 113 -12.41 4.87 -13.85
N PHE A 114 -11.16 4.89 -14.36
CA PHE A 114 -10.00 4.96 -13.47
C PHE A 114 -9.83 6.36 -12.87
N LEU A 115 -10.06 7.42 -13.66
CA LEU A 115 -9.95 8.79 -13.19
C LEU A 115 -11.09 9.15 -12.21
N ASP A 116 -12.31 8.72 -12.51
CA ASP A 116 -13.52 8.90 -11.69
C ASP A 116 -13.48 8.08 -10.39
N SER A 117 -12.54 7.16 -10.25
CA SER A 117 -12.37 6.39 -9.01
C SER A 117 -11.67 7.17 -7.89
N ALA A 118 -11.16 8.38 -8.16
CA ALA A 118 -10.35 9.14 -7.22
C ALA A 118 -11.07 9.42 -5.88
N ASP A 119 -12.37 9.72 -5.92
CA ASP A 119 -13.21 10.02 -4.76
C ASP A 119 -14.31 8.98 -4.51
N ARG A 120 -14.24 7.83 -5.20
CA ARG A 120 -15.25 6.75 -5.15
C ARG A 120 -14.63 5.38 -4.88
N VAL A 121 -15.49 4.41 -4.57
CA VAL A 121 -15.09 3.00 -4.46
C VAL A 121 -15.42 2.29 -5.77
N HIS A 122 -14.39 2.09 -6.58
CA HIS A 122 -14.41 1.29 -7.80
C HIS A 122 -13.70 -0.05 -7.56
N PHE A 123 -14.06 -1.04 -8.38
CA PHE A 123 -13.53 -2.39 -8.30
C PHE A 123 -12.71 -2.70 -9.54
N PHE A 124 -11.55 -3.31 -9.32
CA PHE A 124 -10.62 -3.70 -10.38
C PHE A 124 -10.40 -5.20 -10.31
N ALA A 125 -10.71 -5.89 -11.41
CA ALA A 125 -10.61 -7.34 -11.50
C ALA A 125 -9.17 -7.82 -11.77
N GLU A 126 -8.86 -9.04 -11.36
CA GLU A 126 -7.61 -9.73 -11.68
C GLU A 126 -7.42 -9.88 -13.21
N PRO A 127 -6.16 -9.87 -13.69
CA PRO A 127 -5.87 -10.23 -15.08
C PRO A 127 -6.47 -11.60 -15.42
N GLY A 128 -7.30 -11.66 -16.46
CA GLY A 128 -7.92 -12.91 -16.92
C GLY A 128 -9.15 -13.38 -16.12
N ALA A 129 -9.55 -12.68 -15.06
CA ALA A 129 -10.79 -12.99 -14.34
C ALA A 129 -12.05 -12.70 -15.16
N LEU A 130 -11.95 -11.86 -16.20
CA LEU A 130 -13.04 -11.48 -17.09
C LEU A 130 -12.72 -11.82 -18.54
N ASP A 131 -13.75 -12.20 -19.29
CA ASP A 131 -13.66 -12.39 -20.73
C ASP A 131 -13.35 -11.08 -21.48
N PRO A 132 -12.36 -11.07 -22.39
CA PRO A 132 -12.04 -9.91 -23.23
C PRO A 132 -13.17 -9.34 -24.06
N ALA A 133 -14.05 -10.19 -24.59
CA ALA A 133 -15.09 -9.80 -25.52
C ALA A 133 -16.43 -9.56 -24.80
N SER A 134 -16.84 -10.48 -23.91
CA SER A 134 -18.14 -10.39 -23.24
C SER A 134 -18.09 -9.62 -21.91
N GLY A 135 -16.93 -9.50 -21.27
CA GLY A 135 -16.80 -8.93 -19.93
C GLY A 135 -17.33 -9.85 -18.82
N GLU A 136 -17.74 -11.07 -19.15
CA GLU A 136 -18.26 -12.06 -18.20
C GLU A 136 -17.15 -12.65 -17.32
N LEU A 137 -17.55 -13.13 -16.13
CA LEU A 137 -16.65 -13.80 -15.20
C LEU A 137 -16.12 -15.13 -15.78
N ARG A 138 -14.81 -15.32 -15.72
CA ARG A 138 -14.12 -16.58 -15.99
C ARG A 138 -13.76 -17.36 -14.72
N VAL A 139 -13.89 -16.71 -13.57
CA VAL A 139 -13.63 -17.27 -12.24
C VAL A 139 -14.79 -16.92 -11.31
N PRO A 140 -14.97 -17.62 -10.17
CA PRO A 140 -15.97 -17.24 -9.18
C PRO A 140 -15.83 -15.76 -8.79
N LYS A 141 -16.95 -15.03 -8.66
CA LYS A 141 -16.98 -13.59 -8.33
C LYS A 141 -16.07 -13.22 -7.15
N ALA A 142 -16.10 -14.02 -6.09
CA ALA A 142 -15.29 -13.85 -4.89
C ALA A 142 -13.77 -13.88 -5.15
N LEU A 143 -13.32 -14.52 -6.24
CA LEU A 143 -11.91 -14.64 -6.63
C LEU A 143 -11.52 -13.68 -7.77
N ALA A 144 -12.47 -12.90 -8.28
CA ALA A 144 -12.24 -12.07 -9.46
C ALA A 144 -11.64 -10.71 -9.14
N LEU A 145 -11.77 -10.22 -7.89
CA LEU A 145 -11.33 -8.88 -7.49
C LEU A 145 -9.84 -8.86 -7.13
N ASN A 146 -9.10 -7.95 -7.75
CA ASN A 146 -7.70 -7.66 -7.42
C ASN A 146 -7.59 -6.56 -6.34
N LYS A 147 -8.31 -5.46 -6.55
CA LYS A 147 -8.35 -4.32 -5.63
C LYS A 147 -9.66 -3.56 -5.69
N ALA A 148 -9.94 -2.81 -4.62
CA ALA A 148 -10.95 -1.77 -4.57
C ALA A 148 -10.32 -0.43 -4.20
N GLY A 149 -10.80 0.67 -4.77
CA GLY A 149 -10.23 2.01 -4.58
C GLY A 149 -10.88 3.06 -5.50
N HIS A 150 -10.49 4.33 -5.44
CA HIS A 150 -9.39 4.90 -4.65
C HIS A 150 -9.87 5.76 -3.47
N GLY A 151 -11.20 5.87 -3.27
CA GLY A 151 -11.85 6.71 -2.27
C GLY A 151 -12.40 6.00 -1.02
N LEU A 152 -11.93 4.80 -0.64
CA LEU A 152 -12.39 4.10 0.58
C LEU A 152 -12.31 4.96 1.86
N HIS A 153 -11.31 5.85 1.94
CA HIS A 153 -11.11 6.75 3.07
C HIS A 153 -12.04 7.97 3.08
N VAL A 154 -12.77 8.26 1.99
CA VAL A 154 -13.51 9.52 1.82
C VAL A 154 -14.61 9.66 2.86
N ASP A 155 -15.48 8.64 2.99
CA ASP A 155 -16.52 8.62 4.00
C ASP A 155 -15.92 8.37 5.39
N SER A 156 -15.91 9.40 6.24
CA SER A 156 -15.41 9.31 7.61
C SER A 156 -16.19 8.37 8.53
N ALA A 157 -17.44 8.04 8.20
CA ALA A 157 -18.27 7.11 8.97
C ALA A 157 -17.98 5.64 8.63
N SER A 158 -17.28 5.38 7.53
CA SER A 158 -16.88 4.04 7.10
C SER A 158 -15.76 3.48 7.98
N ALA A 159 -15.61 2.16 8.04
CA ALA A 159 -14.52 1.51 8.77
C ALA A 159 -13.15 1.96 8.25
N PHE A 160 -13.02 2.17 6.93
CA PHE A 160 -11.79 2.66 6.31
C PHE A 160 -11.54 4.14 6.62
N GLY A 161 -12.56 4.99 6.55
CA GLY A 161 -12.45 6.41 6.86
C GLY A 161 -12.20 6.69 8.33
N ALA A 162 -12.79 5.90 9.23
CA ALA A 162 -12.54 5.95 10.66
C ALA A 162 -11.10 5.51 10.99
N TYR A 163 -10.61 4.43 10.39
CA TYR A 163 -9.22 4.00 10.57
C TYR A 163 -8.23 5.04 10.05
N ALA A 164 -8.45 5.57 8.84
CA ALA A 164 -7.57 6.54 8.19
C ALA A 164 -7.45 7.87 8.96
N ARG A 165 -8.41 8.18 9.85
CA ARG A 165 -8.44 9.37 10.69
C ARG A 165 -8.30 9.05 12.19
N SER A 166 -7.87 7.84 12.52
CA SER A 166 -7.72 7.41 13.91
C SER A 166 -6.55 8.11 14.61
N GLU A 167 -6.68 8.33 15.91
CA GLU A 167 -5.64 8.95 16.75
C GLU A 167 -4.29 8.22 16.68
N PRO A 168 -4.21 6.87 16.71
CA PRO A 168 -2.93 6.17 16.56
C PRO A 168 -2.22 6.46 15.23
N LEU A 169 -2.99 6.63 14.14
CA LEU A 169 -2.44 6.95 12.82
C LEU A 169 -1.94 8.39 12.76
N ALA A 170 -2.71 9.33 13.33
CA ALA A 170 -2.28 10.71 13.47
C ALA A 170 -0.98 10.83 14.30
N GLU A 171 -0.91 10.14 15.44
CA GLU A 171 0.32 10.09 16.26
C GLU A 171 1.51 9.50 15.50
N LEU A 172 1.31 8.40 14.78
CA LEU A 172 2.39 7.76 14.02
C LEU A 172 2.93 8.73 12.97
N VAL A 173 2.06 9.34 12.17
CA VAL A 173 2.44 10.25 11.09
C VAL A 173 3.13 11.51 11.64
N ALA A 174 2.64 12.05 12.77
CA ALA A 174 3.28 13.15 13.48
C ALA A 174 4.67 12.75 14.01
N ALA A 175 4.81 11.57 14.61
CA ALA A 175 6.08 11.07 15.13
C ALA A 175 7.14 10.90 14.02
N LEU A 176 6.73 10.53 12.81
CA LEU A 176 7.63 10.43 11.64
C LEU A 176 8.06 11.81 11.12
N GLY A 177 7.26 12.86 11.37
CA GLY A 177 7.59 14.27 11.10
C GLY A 177 6.65 14.99 10.14
N TRP A 178 5.54 14.36 9.74
CA TRP A 178 4.51 15.04 8.93
C TRP A 178 3.72 16.03 9.77
N ARG A 179 3.45 17.22 9.21
CA ARG A 179 2.81 18.34 9.94
C ARG A 179 1.34 18.54 9.58
N ASP A 180 1.03 18.45 8.29
CA ASP A 180 -0.32 18.62 7.76
C ASP A 180 -0.61 17.50 6.74
N PRO A 181 -0.79 16.25 7.22
CA PRO A 181 -1.00 15.11 6.33
C PRO A 181 -2.39 15.15 5.70
N VAL A 182 -2.44 14.91 4.40
CA VAL A 182 -3.69 14.72 3.63
C VAL A 182 -3.80 13.28 3.14
N LEU A 183 -5.01 12.83 2.85
CA LEU A 183 -5.31 11.49 2.34
C LEU A 183 -5.65 11.60 0.85
N PRO A 184 -4.70 11.41 -0.08
CA PRO A 184 -4.98 11.52 -1.51
C PRO A 184 -5.57 10.24 -2.10
N GLN A 185 -5.40 9.09 -1.43
CA GLN A 185 -5.74 7.78 -1.98
C GLN A 185 -5.83 6.72 -0.87
N SER A 186 -6.73 5.75 -1.06
CA SER A 186 -6.80 4.51 -0.28
C SER A 186 -7.19 3.34 -1.17
N MET A 187 -6.61 2.17 -0.93
CA MET A 187 -6.95 0.95 -1.66
C MET A 187 -7.09 -0.23 -0.71
N TYR A 188 -7.94 -1.18 -1.09
CA TYR A 188 -7.99 -2.53 -0.54
C TYR A 188 -7.39 -3.49 -1.55
N ILE A 189 -6.44 -4.33 -1.14
CA ILE A 189 -5.76 -5.29 -2.03
C ILE A 189 -6.14 -6.70 -1.56
N PHE A 190 -6.83 -7.46 -2.42
CA PHE A 190 -7.39 -8.76 -2.04
C PHE A 190 -6.35 -9.90 -2.01
N LYS A 191 -5.35 -9.86 -2.91
CA LYS A 191 -4.36 -10.94 -3.08
C LYS A 191 -5.01 -12.33 -3.12
N GLN A 192 -5.87 -12.53 -4.12
CA GLN A 192 -6.64 -13.76 -4.29
C GLN A 192 -5.74 -15.00 -4.28
N PRO A 193 -6.15 -16.11 -3.63
CA PRO A 193 -5.33 -17.31 -3.56
C PRO A 193 -5.07 -17.85 -4.97
N ARG A 194 -3.81 -18.24 -5.24
CA ARG A 194 -3.31 -18.81 -6.52
C ARG A 194 -3.34 -17.88 -7.74
N HIS A 195 -4.18 -16.85 -7.74
CA HIS A 195 -4.43 -15.98 -8.90
C HIS A 195 -4.07 -14.52 -8.65
N GLY A 196 -3.77 -14.13 -7.41
CA GLY A 196 -3.45 -12.76 -7.06
C GLY A 196 -2.27 -12.23 -7.86
N GLY A 197 -2.50 -11.21 -8.68
CA GLY A 197 -1.48 -10.62 -9.54
C GLY A 197 -0.21 -10.20 -8.78
N GLU A 198 0.94 -10.43 -9.39
CA GLU A 198 2.21 -9.88 -8.92
C GLU A 198 2.16 -8.35 -8.96
N VAL A 199 2.72 -7.71 -7.93
CA VAL A 199 2.99 -6.27 -7.97
C VAL A 199 4.48 -6.12 -8.23
N THR A 200 4.82 -5.61 -9.41
CA THR A 200 6.22 -5.42 -9.80
C THR A 200 6.90 -4.34 -8.97
N SER A 201 8.24 -4.40 -8.86
CA SER A 201 9.01 -3.40 -8.10
C SER A 201 8.79 -1.99 -8.66
N HIS A 202 8.40 -1.06 -7.78
CA HIS A 202 8.10 0.33 -8.10
C HIS A 202 8.41 1.27 -6.92
N GLN A 203 8.30 2.57 -7.17
CA GLN A 203 8.29 3.64 -6.16
C GLN A 203 6.93 4.33 -6.24
N ASP A 204 6.22 4.51 -5.13
CA ASP A 204 4.89 5.13 -5.13
C ASP A 204 4.88 6.53 -5.73
N SER A 205 5.97 7.29 -5.53
CA SER A 205 6.21 8.60 -6.17
C SER A 205 6.25 8.55 -7.71
N THR A 206 6.30 7.37 -8.32
CA THR A 206 6.07 7.19 -9.78
C THR A 206 4.65 7.62 -10.15
N PHE A 207 3.68 7.33 -9.27
CA PHE A 207 2.26 7.57 -9.48
C PHE A 207 1.72 8.77 -8.68
N LEU A 208 2.22 8.96 -7.46
CA LEU A 208 1.83 10.05 -6.55
C LEU A 208 3.03 11.00 -6.34
N HIS A 209 3.34 11.77 -7.38
CA HIS A 209 4.48 12.68 -7.39
C HIS A 209 4.20 13.99 -6.65
N THR A 210 5.19 14.50 -5.92
CA THR A 210 5.13 15.79 -5.19
C THR A 210 6.41 16.58 -5.37
N GLU A 211 6.31 17.91 -5.29
CA GLU A 211 7.43 18.86 -5.44
C GLU A 211 7.39 19.90 -4.30
N PRO A 212 8.53 20.51 -3.90
CA PRO A 212 9.89 20.29 -4.42
C PRO A 212 10.59 19.05 -3.85
N ARG A 213 10.00 18.39 -2.84
CA ARG A 213 10.45 17.13 -2.26
C ARG A 213 9.33 16.11 -2.28
N GLN A 214 9.70 14.83 -2.34
CA GLN A 214 8.72 13.75 -2.21
C GLN A 214 8.17 13.72 -0.78
N SER A 215 6.85 13.88 -0.63
CA SER A 215 6.15 13.90 0.67
C SER A 215 5.09 12.81 0.81
N CYS A 216 4.88 11.99 -0.22
CA CYS A 216 3.94 10.88 -0.19
C CYS A 216 4.45 9.77 0.73
N LEU A 217 3.62 9.36 1.70
CA LEU A 217 3.87 8.25 2.62
C LEU A 217 2.87 7.11 2.34
N GLY A 218 3.37 5.92 2.06
CA GLY A 218 2.56 4.71 1.98
C GLY A 218 2.28 4.14 3.37
N LEU A 219 1.01 3.97 3.72
CA LEU A 219 0.57 3.25 4.91
C LEU A 219 -0.10 1.94 4.49
N TRP A 220 0.52 0.82 4.85
CA TRP A 220 0.02 -0.52 4.53
C TRP A 220 -0.36 -1.25 5.82
N LEU A 221 -1.63 -1.64 5.94
CA LEU A 221 -2.14 -2.43 7.05
C LEU A 221 -2.44 -3.86 6.58
N ALA A 222 -1.85 -4.84 7.26
CA ALA A 222 -2.22 -6.24 7.11
C ALA A 222 -3.63 -6.48 7.69
N LEU A 223 -4.59 -6.83 6.85
CA LEU A 223 -5.92 -7.26 7.28
C LEU A 223 -6.03 -8.79 7.42
N ASP A 224 -5.09 -9.50 6.81
CA ASP A 224 -4.82 -10.92 6.99
C ASP A 224 -3.31 -11.10 7.23
N ASP A 225 -2.91 -12.24 7.78
CA ASP A 225 -1.50 -12.57 7.95
C ASP A 225 -0.75 -12.50 6.61
N ALA A 226 0.27 -11.63 6.51
CA ALA A 226 1.13 -11.54 5.34
C ALA A 226 2.39 -12.38 5.53
N THR A 227 2.58 -13.35 4.65
CA THR A 227 3.62 -14.37 4.68
C THR A 227 4.31 -14.46 3.32
N LEU A 228 5.51 -15.07 3.28
CA LEU A 228 6.22 -15.34 2.04
C LEU A 228 5.42 -16.20 1.05
N THR A 229 4.49 -17.03 1.53
CA THR A 229 3.67 -17.94 0.71
C THR A 229 2.38 -17.32 0.18
N ASN A 230 1.93 -16.17 0.73
CA ASN A 230 0.72 -15.49 0.27
C ASN A 230 0.95 -14.05 -0.19
N GLY A 231 2.20 -13.70 -0.50
CA GLY A 231 2.54 -12.44 -1.16
C GLY A 231 2.76 -11.27 -0.20
N CYS A 232 3.52 -11.48 0.88
CA CYS A 232 3.99 -10.38 1.72
C CYS A 232 4.81 -9.34 0.92
N LEU A 233 4.97 -8.16 1.50
CA LEU A 233 5.78 -7.10 0.91
C LEU A 233 7.28 -7.45 0.93
N TRP A 234 7.98 -6.94 -0.08
CA TRP A 234 9.44 -6.90 -0.15
C TRP A 234 9.88 -5.46 -0.36
N VAL A 235 10.82 -4.99 0.46
CA VAL A 235 11.35 -3.64 0.42
C VAL A 235 12.88 -3.71 0.43
N ARG A 236 13.55 -2.80 -0.30
CA ARG A 236 15.00 -2.63 -0.22
C ARG A 236 15.31 -1.52 0.79
N PRO A 237 15.88 -1.84 1.97
CA PRO A 237 16.23 -0.81 2.97
C PRO A 237 17.15 0.25 2.38
N GLY A 238 16.88 1.52 2.67
CA GLY A 238 17.67 2.66 2.21
C GLY A 238 17.41 3.07 0.75
N SER A 239 16.53 2.36 0.01
CA SER A 239 16.27 2.69 -1.40
C SER A 239 15.48 3.99 -1.61
N HIS A 240 14.91 4.56 -0.55
CA HIS A 240 14.15 5.82 -0.60
C HIS A 240 15.02 7.04 -0.96
N VAL A 241 16.33 7.02 -0.67
CA VAL A 241 17.25 8.13 -1.02
C VAL A 241 17.72 8.10 -2.48
N GLU A 242 17.35 7.07 -3.24
CA GLU A 242 17.67 6.99 -4.67
C GLU A 242 16.76 7.91 -5.49
N PRO A 243 17.23 8.40 -6.66
CA PRO A 243 16.38 9.17 -7.56
C PRO A 243 15.13 8.40 -8.00
N LEU A 244 14.04 9.13 -8.24
CA LEU A 244 12.85 8.58 -8.85
C LEU A 244 13.17 8.09 -10.27
N ARG A 245 12.89 6.80 -10.54
CA ARG A 245 13.30 6.17 -11.81
C ARG A 245 12.33 6.39 -12.96
N ARG A 246 11.05 6.56 -12.66
CA ARG A 246 9.95 6.68 -13.64
C ARG A 246 8.90 7.65 -13.09
N ARG A 247 8.17 8.30 -13.99
CA ARG A 247 7.02 9.15 -13.64
C ARG A 247 5.85 8.77 -14.55
N PHE A 248 4.70 8.53 -13.95
CA PHE A 248 3.45 8.27 -14.67
C PHE A 248 2.76 9.61 -14.92
N GLU A 249 2.90 10.11 -16.14
CA GLU A 249 2.40 11.43 -16.52
C GLU A 249 1.19 11.32 -17.43
N ARG A 250 0.22 12.21 -17.22
CA ARG A 250 -0.90 12.35 -18.13
C ARG A 250 -0.38 12.85 -19.48
N ASN A 251 -0.72 12.14 -20.55
CA ASN A 251 -0.35 12.55 -21.90
C ASN A 251 -1.30 13.67 -22.36
N SER A 252 -0.82 14.90 -22.43
CA SER A 252 -1.59 16.08 -22.84
C SER A 252 -2.25 15.91 -24.22
N ARG A 253 -1.65 15.14 -25.13
CA ARG A 253 -2.23 14.87 -26.47
C ARG A 253 -3.56 14.10 -26.44
N HIS A 254 -3.86 13.41 -25.35
CA HIS A 254 -5.07 12.57 -25.23
C HIS A 254 -6.17 13.18 -24.37
N PHE A 255 -5.87 14.24 -23.63
CA PHE A 255 -6.75 14.76 -22.60
C PHE A 255 -6.98 16.27 -22.63
N GLY A 256 -6.35 16.99 -23.56
CA GLY A 256 -6.37 18.45 -23.57
C GLY A 256 -5.53 19.04 -22.43
N ASP A 257 -5.40 20.36 -22.45
CA ASP A 257 -4.76 21.14 -21.38
C ASP A 257 -5.56 21.10 -20.08
#